data_AF-A0A1U7JKN7-F1
#
_entry.id   AF-A0A1U7JKN7-F1
#
_cell.length_a   1.000
_cell.length_b   1.000
_cell.length_c   1.000
_cell.angle_alpha   90.00
_cell.angle_beta   90.00
_cell.angle_gamma   90.00
#
_symmetry.space_group_name_H-M   'P 1'
#
loop_
_entity.id
_entity.type
_entity.pdbx_description
1 polymer ?
#
loop_
_entity_poly.entity_id
_entity_poly.type
_entity_poly.pdbx_seq_one_letter_code
_entity_poly.pdbx_strand_id
1 'polypeptide(L)'
;MSIYGISSNSTFLADLLINQKRDFETKAAQLVSGKVAPTYGGLGEQRQVSLALKSELGRIDAYQRSGDMASIHLETMNETLERMEELRQEAVGAIDPNNYELTTDGKTTSQATTEIMLRETLSLLNTDVSGYFLYGGGDAKSSPVAGFDEIMNGDDASMGLKDVMQAFETAHLGPNGQGRLDTAVTAGAGTASVTLSELSTGDFGFKISGVSSTGGSITTNYTAAAGATPAQAQATLNGQPVAGETVTFKLALPDGSSREVTLTATEEADAGPGTFQIGTDADPNTALAQTAANLDSALKGALTNGAATDLKAAADQQAGAEFFGTYEGARDPAAPYLPDAAGENLVDASGQFYEWYQGERPSADTRGEKFALIDNQLKVEYGATANERGFAELLQGMAVFAAADFETGSVGADPDAVAGDYYSALAGRTDQSLSVPDNRQSGVQSIAVEMSIAYKTVETTSDRLDQKKLTYENMVGDIENVDKEKVATELLQIQTNLETSYAVTTRLLSLSLSNFI
;
A
#
# COMPACT_ATOMS: atom_id res chain seq x y z
N MET A 1 -106.54 -11.73 -8.50
CA MET A 1 -105.55 -10.62 -8.46
C MET A 1 -104.80 -10.73 -7.15
N SER A 2 -103.64 -11.39 -7.16
CA SER A 2 -102.74 -11.51 -6.02
C SER A 2 -101.86 -10.26 -5.95
N ILE A 3 -101.81 -9.62 -4.79
CA ILE A 3 -100.98 -8.44 -4.52
C ILE A 3 -99.52 -8.91 -4.42
N TYR A 4 -98.80 -8.89 -5.54
CA TYR A 4 -97.35 -8.85 -5.57
C TYR A 4 -96.94 -7.38 -5.54
N GLY A 5 -96.28 -6.89 -4.49
CA GLY A 5 -95.71 -5.54 -4.55
C GLY A 5 -95.29 -4.83 -3.27
N ILE A 6 -95.52 -5.36 -2.06
CA ILE A 6 -95.22 -4.60 -0.83
C ILE A 6 -94.02 -5.18 -0.05
N SER A 7 -93.77 -6.50 -0.10
CA SER A 7 -92.65 -7.10 0.65
C SER A 7 -91.28 -6.85 0.01
N SER A 8 -91.19 -6.64 -1.30
CA SER A 8 -89.90 -6.44 -2.01
C SER A 8 -89.30 -5.05 -1.81
N ASN A 9 -90.14 -4.02 -1.59
CA ASN A 9 -89.69 -2.64 -1.39
C ASN A 9 -89.13 -2.40 0.02
N SER A 10 -89.65 -3.08 1.05
CA SER A 10 -89.13 -2.96 2.41
C SER A 10 -87.79 -3.69 2.59
N THR A 11 -87.58 -4.82 1.90
CA THR A 11 -86.28 -5.51 1.90
C THR A 11 -85.21 -4.68 1.20
N PHE A 12 -85.55 -4.10 0.04
CA PHE A 12 -84.63 -3.23 -0.70
C PHE A 12 -84.20 -2.00 0.11
N LEU A 13 -85.13 -1.32 0.79
CA LEU A 13 -84.81 -0.16 1.64
C LEU A 13 -84.00 -0.55 2.88
N ALA A 14 -84.30 -1.70 3.49
CA ALA A 14 -83.52 -2.21 4.61
C ALA A 14 -82.08 -2.59 4.19
N ASP A 15 -81.92 -3.25 3.04
CA ASP A 15 -80.60 -3.60 2.49
C ASP A 15 -79.80 -2.34 2.12
N LEU A 16 -80.46 -1.32 1.53
CA LEU A 16 -79.82 -0.04 1.22
C LEU A 16 -79.33 0.67 2.49
N LEU A 17 -80.14 0.70 3.55
CA LEU A 17 -79.80 1.33 4.81
C LEU A 17 -78.65 0.61 5.53
N ILE A 18 -78.66 -0.73 5.52
CA ILE A 18 -77.57 -1.56 6.07
C ILE A 18 -76.27 -1.30 5.30
N ASN A 19 -76.34 -1.19 3.97
CA ASN A 19 -75.17 -0.86 3.15
C ASN A 19 -74.66 0.56 3.42
N GLN A 20 -75.53 1.57 3.47
CA GLN A 20 -75.13 2.95 3.81
C GLN A 20 -74.52 3.07 5.20
N LYS A 21 -75.03 2.32 6.18
CA LYS A 21 -74.46 2.25 7.54
C LYS A 21 -73.07 1.62 7.53
N ARG A 22 -72.88 0.52 6.80
CA ARG A 22 -71.57 -0.13 6.64
C ARG A 22 -70.55 0.77 5.93
N ASP A 23 -71.00 1.52 4.93
CA ASP A 23 -70.16 2.48 4.20
C ASP A 23 -69.77 3.65 5.10
N PHE A 24 -70.70 4.15 5.91
CA PHE A 24 -70.42 5.17 6.94
C PHE A 24 -69.37 4.67 7.95
N GLU A 25 -69.55 3.47 8.51
CA GLU A 25 -68.59 2.87 9.45
C GLU A 25 -67.20 2.68 8.81
N THR A 26 -67.16 2.27 7.55
CA THR A 26 -65.91 2.10 6.79
C THR A 26 -65.23 3.45 6.56
N LYS A 27 -65.95 4.46 6.10
CA LYS A 27 -65.40 5.81 5.86
C LYS A 27 -64.98 6.50 7.15
N ALA A 28 -65.71 6.31 8.24
CA ALA A 28 -65.33 6.78 9.57
C ALA A 28 -64.02 6.09 10.04
N ALA A 29 -63.89 4.78 9.85
CA ALA A 29 -62.66 4.05 10.16
C ALA A 29 -61.47 4.48 9.27
N GLN A 30 -61.69 4.75 7.98
CA GLN A 30 -60.69 5.30 7.06
C GLN A 30 -60.24 6.70 7.49
N LEU A 31 -61.18 7.56 7.90
CA LEU A 31 -60.87 8.92 8.36
C LEU A 31 -60.01 8.93 9.63
N VAL A 32 -60.32 8.02 10.57
CA VAL A 32 -59.57 7.87 11.83
C VAL A 32 -58.19 7.25 11.58
N SER A 33 -58.12 6.15 10.81
CA SER A 33 -56.87 5.44 10.55
C SER A 33 -55.95 6.15 9.55
N GLY A 34 -56.50 7.02 8.70
CA GLY A 34 -55.79 7.62 7.57
C GLY A 34 -55.41 6.60 6.48
N LYS A 35 -55.91 5.37 6.56
CA LYS A 35 -55.58 4.26 5.64
C LYS A 35 -56.82 3.80 4.87
N VAL A 36 -56.63 3.32 3.64
CA VAL A 36 -57.69 2.79 2.76
C VAL A 36 -58.35 1.55 3.38
N ALA A 37 -57.55 0.70 4.03
CA ALA A 37 -58.06 -0.46 4.74
C ALA A 37 -57.18 -0.79 5.97
N PRO A 38 -57.77 -1.31 7.07
CA PRO A 38 -57.02 -1.72 8.25
C PRO A 38 -56.23 -3.02 8.03
N THR A 39 -56.54 -3.78 6.97
CA THR A 39 -55.83 -5.01 6.60
C THR A 39 -55.54 -4.98 5.11
N TYR A 40 -54.46 -5.65 4.70
CA TYR A 40 -54.14 -5.90 3.29
C TYR A 40 -55.33 -6.50 2.54
N GLY A 41 -56.13 -7.31 3.26
CA GLY A 41 -57.49 -7.75 2.97
C GLY A 41 -58.33 -6.75 2.14
N GLY A 42 -58.43 -5.53 2.63
CA GLY A 42 -59.30 -4.50 2.09
C GLY A 42 -58.71 -3.64 0.97
N LEU A 43 -57.45 -3.86 0.55
CA LEU A 43 -56.81 -3.12 -0.54
C LEU A 43 -57.16 -3.65 -1.95
N GLY A 44 -57.93 -4.74 -2.05
CA GLY A 44 -58.32 -5.32 -3.35
C GLY A 44 -57.13 -5.75 -4.21
N GLU A 45 -57.17 -5.43 -5.51
CA GLU A 45 -56.11 -5.76 -6.49
C GLU A 45 -54.78 -5.05 -6.20
N GLN A 46 -54.83 -3.85 -5.61
CA GLN A 46 -53.63 -3.06 -5.29
C GLN A 46 -52.79 -3.66 -4.15
N ARG A 47 -53.32 -4.65 -3.42
CA ARG A 47 -52.58 -5.39 -2.38
C ARG A 47 -51.28 -5.98 -2.92
N GLN A 48 -51.33 -6.60 -4.10
CA GLN A 48 -50.16 -7.27 -4.68
C GLN A 48 -49.05 -6.26 -4.97
N VAL A 49 -49.42 -5.06 -5.45
CA VAL A 49 -48.50 -3.97 -5.72
C VAL A 49 -47.90 -3.40 -4.43
N SER A 50 -48.72 -3.11 -3.40
CA SER A 50 -48.22 -2.63 -2.11
C SER A 50 -47.23 -3.62 -1.46
N LEU A 51 -47.56 -4.93 -1.46
CA LEU A 51 -46.66 -5.94 -0.91
C LEU A 51 -45.35 -6.06 -1.70
N ALA A 52 -45.42 -6.00 -3.03
CA ALA A 52 -44.22 -6.00 -3.87
C ALA A 52 -43.34 -4.77 -3.61
N LEU A 53 -43.93 -3.57 -3.53
CA LEU A 53 -43.21 -2.34 -3.22
C LEU A 53 -42.58 -2.37 -1.83
N LYS A 54 -43.27 -2.89 -0.81
CA LYS A 54 -42.70 -3.06 0.54
C LYS A 54 -41.55 -4.07 0.57
N SER A 55 -41.65 -5.15 -0.21
CA SER A 55 -40.55 -6.11 -0.37
C SER A 55 -39.34 -5.45 -1.04
N GLU A 56 -39.56 -4.61 -2.06
CA GLU A 56 -38.50 -3.85 -2.71
C GLU A 56 -37.88 -2.79 -1.78
N LEU A 57 -38.68 -2.10 -0.97
CA LEU A 57 -38.18 -1.17 0.07
C LEU A 57 -37.27 -1.89 1.07
N GLY A 58 -37.68 -3.07 1.56
CA GLY A 58 -36.84 -3.87 2.46
C GLY A 58 -35.52 -4.32 1.81
N ARG A 59 -35.51 -4.57 0.50
CA ARG A 59 -34.27 -4.85 -0.26
C ARG A 59 -33.41 -3.60 -0.38
N ILE A 60 -34.00 -2.45 -0.69
CA ILE A 60 -33.28 -1.17 -0.75
C ILE A 60 -32.64 -0.86 0.60
N ASP A 61 -33.37 -1.00 1.71
CA ASP A 61 -32.83 -0.80 3.06
C ASP A 61 -31.63 -1.72 3.36
N ALA A 62 -31.67 -2.96 2.90
CA ALA A 62 -30.55 -3.89 3.05
C ALA A 62 -29.33 -3.46 2.22
N TYR A 63 -29.52 -3.01 0.98
CA TYR A 63 -28.45 -2.48 0.14
C TYR A 63 -27.86 -1.19 0.70
N GLN A 64 -28.68 -0.28 1.22
CA GLN A 64 -28.22 0.95 1.87
C GLN A 64 -27.31 0.64 3.06
N ARG A 65 -27.71 -0.28 3.96
CA ARG A 65 -26.84 -0.69 5.07
C ARG A 65 -25.50 -1.29 4.62
N SER A 66 -25.51 -2.07 3.53
CA SER A 66 -24.26 -2.59 2.96
C SER A 66 -23.41 -1.47 2.36
N GLY A 67 -24.04 -0.48 1.73
CA GLY A 67 -23.38 0.71 1.20
C GLY A 67 -22.78 1.57 2.30
N ASP A 68 -23.52 1.85 3.38
CA ASP A 68 -23.07 2.65 4.51
C ASP A 68 -21.81 2.05 5.16
N MET A 69 -21.78 0.74 5.38
CA MET A 69 -20.58 0.05 5.91
C MET A 69 -19.40 0.13 4.95
N ALA A 70 -19.63 -0.06 3.64
CA ALA A 70 -18.59 0.07 2.64
C ALA A 70 -18.06 1.51 2.56
N SER A 71 -18.94 2.51 2.62
CA SER A 71 -18.57 3.92 2.64
C SER A 71 -17.68 4.25 3.82
N ILE A 72 -18.01 3.81 5.04
CA ILE A 72 -17.16 4.04 6.23
C ILE A 72 -15.77 3.44 6.01
N HIS A 73 -15.69 2.19 5.53
CA HIS A 73 -14.39 1.55 5.29
C HIS A 73 -13.58 2.30 4.22
N LEU A 74 -14.21 2.66 3.11
CA LEU A 74 -13.59 3.34 1.98
C LEU A 74 -13.17 4.78 2.32
N GLU A 75 -13.97 5.49 3.13
CA GLU A 75 -13.64 6.83 3.63
C GLU A 75 -12.42 6.77 4.55
N THR A 76 -12.41 5.86 5.54
CA THR A 76 -11.25 5.67 6.42
C THR A 76 -10.02 5.18 5.64
N MET A 77 -10.18 4.35 4.62
CA MET A 77 -9.08 3.98 3.71
C MET A 77 -8.53 5.22 3.00
N ASN A 78 -9.38 6.06 2.40
CA ASN A 78 -8.91 7.29 1.75
C ASN A 78 -8.13 8.21 2.71
N GLU A 79 -8.63 8.43 3.93
CA GLU A 79 -7.94 9.23 4.95
C GLU A 79 -6.57 8.64 5.34
N THR A 80 -6.51 7.32 5.57
CA THR A 80 -5.25 6.66 5.95
C THR A 80 -4.25 6.61 4.79
N LEU A 81 -4.71 6.47 3.55
CA LEU A 81 -3.86 6.53 2.35
C LEU A 81 -3.33 7.93 2.08
N GLU A 82 -4.16 8.97 2.25
CA GLU A 82 -3.72 10.36 2.19
C GLU A 82 -2.62 10.62 3.23
N ARG A 83 -2.82 10.17 4.48
CA ARG A 83 -1.82 10.30 5.53
C ARG A 83 -0.52 9.54 5.22
N MET A 84 -0.59 8.33 4.67
CA MET A 84 0.61 7.59 4.25
C MET A 84 1.38 8.30 3.14
N GLU A 85 0.68 8.94 2.20
CA GLU A 85 1.31 9.73 1.14
C GLU A 85 1.97 11.00 1.69
N GLU A 86 1.35 11.67 2.68
CA GLU A 86 2.00 12.76 3.43
C GLU A 86 3.27 12.26 4.13
N LEU A 87 3.20 11.14 4.86
CA LEU A 87 4.35 10.56 5.55
C LEU A 87 5.49 10.18 4.59
N ARG A 88 5.17 9.69 3.38
CA ARG A 88 6.17 9.45 2.32
C ARG A 88 6.89 10.74 1.94
N GLN A 89 6.15 11.83 1.73
CA GLN A 89 6.74 13.14 1.37
C GLN A 89 7.55 13.73 2.52
N GLU A 90 7.07 13.59 3.75
CA GLU A 90 7.80 13.99 4.97
C GLU A 90 9.10 13.18 5.13
N ALA A 91 9.07 11.86 4.85
CA ALA A 91 10.27 11.02 4.88
C ALA A 91 11.31 11.43 3.85
N VAL A 92 10.89 11.70 2.61
CA VAL A 92 11.78 12.26 1.58
C VAL A 92 12.40 13.58 2.03
N GLY A 93 11.61 14.48 2.62
CA GLY A 93 12.11 15.77 3.13
C GLY A 93 13.03 15.65 4.35
N ALA A 94 12.84 14.63 5.20
CA ALA A 94 13.64 14.40 6.39
C ALA A 94 14.97 13.69 6.10
N ILE A 95 15.01 12.83 5.08
CA ILE A 95 16.18 12.07 4.66
C ILE A 95 17.01 12.93 3.70
N ASP A 96 17.72 13.94 4.24
CA ASP A 96 18.67 14.75 3.46
C ASP A 96 20.04 14.04 3.44
N PRO A 97 20.59 13.66 2.26
CA PRO A 97 21.90 13.05 2.14
C PRO A 97 23.05 13.91 2.67
N ASN A 98 22.88 15.23 2.78
CA ASN A 98 23.93 16.15 3.21
C ASN A 98 23.90 16.46 4.71
N ASN A 99 22.90 15.94 5.44
CA ASN A 99 22.67 16.29 6.84
C ASN A 99 22.98 15.12 7.79
N TYR A 100 24.24 14.66 7.79
CA TYR A 100 24.71 13.70 8.77
C TYR A 100 24.97 14.38 10.13
N GLU A 101 24.09 14.14 11.08
CA GLU A 101 24.22 14.62 12.46
C GLU A 101 23.90 13.49 13.45
N LEU A 102 24.94 12.90 14.02
CA LEU A 102 24.82 11.83 15.01
C LEU A 102 24.49 12.42 16.39
N THR A 103 23.44 11.89 17.03
CA THR A 103 23.04 12.27 18.38
C THR A 103 23.81 11.46 19.44
N THR A 104 23.67 11.82 20.72
CA THR A 104 24.29 11.08 21.83
C THR A 104 23.76 9.65 22.01
N ASP A 105 22.63 9.33 21.38
CA ASP A 105 21.97 8.03 21.49
C ASP A 105 22.36 7.06 20.35
N GLY A 106 23.40 7.39 19.57
CA GLY A 106 23.92 6.53 18.49
C GLY A 106 23.09 6.55 17.21
N LYS A 107 22.03 7.37 17.16
CA LYS A 107 21.16 7.56 15.98
C LYS A 107 21.32 8.95 15.40
N THR A 108 21.09 9.10 14.11
CA THR A 108 20.98 10.44 13.52
C THR A 108 19.60 11.05 13.80
N THR A 109 19.49 12.38 13.72
CA THR A 109 18.20 13.07 13.84
C THR A 109 17.21 12.58 12.77
N SER A 110 17.67 12.39 11.53
CA SER A 110 16.85 11.87 10.42
C SER A 110 16.40 10.43 10.65
N GLN A 111 17.22 9.57 11.27
CA GLN A 111 16.79 8.22 11.67
C GLN A 111 15.68 8.25 12.69
N ALA A 112 15.80 9.08 13.73
CA ALA A 112 14.77 9.20 14.76
C ALA A 112 13.43 9.68 14.16
N THR A 113 13.46 10.66 13.26
CA THR A 113 12.26 11.13 12.54
C THR A 113 11.68 10.03 11.63
N THR A 114 12.53 9.33 10.88
CA THR A 114 12.09 8.22 9.99
C THR A 114 11.47 7.07 10.78
N GLU A 115 12.02 6.74 11.95
CA GLU A 115 11.45 5.73 12.85
C GLU A 115 10.03 6.13 13.32
N ILE A 116 9.80 7.40 13.64
CA ILE A 116 8.47 7.89 14.04
C ILE A 116 7.48 7.73 12.87
N MET A 117 7.87 8.16 11.66
CA MET A 117 7.01 8.05 10.47
C MET A 117 6.73 6.60 10.09
N LEU A 118 7.71 5.71 10.25
CA LEU A 118 7.51 4.28 10.04
C LEU A 118 6.53 3.69 11.05
N ARG A 119 6.68 4.00 12.34
CA ARG A 119 5.74 3.55 13.38
C ARG A 119 4.32 4.06 13.11
N GLU A 120 4.18 5.28 12.63
CA GLU A 120 2.88 5.83 12.21
C GLU A 120 2.32 5.08 11.00
N THR A 121 3.14 4.81 9.98
CA THR A 121 2.73 4.03 8.79
C THR A 121 2.26 2.62 9.18
N LEU A 122 2.98 1.94 10.07
CA LEU A 122 2.58 0.64 10.63
C LEU A 122 1.25 0.74 11.40
N SER A 123 1.03 1.82 12.15
CA SER A 123 -0.25 2.06 12.84
C SER A 123 -1.40 2.27 11.85
N LEU A 124 -1.16 3.00 10.76
CA LEU A 124 -2.18 3.25 9.72
C LEU A 124 -2.54 1.96 8.99
N LEU A 125 -1.56 1.10 8.68
CA LEU A 125 -1.80 -0.23 8.10
C LEU A 125 -2.55 -1.18 9.05
N ASN A 126 -2.46 -0.94 10.36
CA ASN A 126 -3.21 -1.66 11.38
C ASN A 126 -4.52 -0.94 11.80
N THR A 127 -5.08 -0.07 10.95
CA THR A 127 -6.36 0.60 11.25
C THR A 127 -7.51 -0.41 11.31
N ASP A 128 -8.24 -0.37 12.42
CA ASP A 128 -9.45 -1.16 12.67
C ASP A 128 -10.71 -0.32 12.45
N VAL A 129 -11.67 -0.89 11.73
CA VAL A 129 -13.02 -0.35 11.61
C VAL A 129 -14.01 -1.44 12.02
N SER A 130 -14.64 -1.25 13.17
CA SER A 130 -15.67 -2.15 13.71
C SER A 130 -15.20 -3.60 13.94
N GLY A 131 -13.93 -3.80 14.34
CA GLY A 131 -13.34 -5.11 14.58
C GLY A 131 -12.81 -5.82 13.34
N TYR A 132 -12.71 -5.09 12.22
CA TYR A 132 -12.08 -5.56 10.98
C TYR A 132 -10.94 -4.63 10.58
N PHE A 133 -9.78 -5.20 10.32
CA PHE A 133 -8.64 -4.46 9.83
C PHE A 133 -8.78 -4.15 8.34
N LEU A 134 -8.48 -2.91 7.95
CA LEU A 134 -8.69 -2.43 6.58
C LEU A 134 -7.69 -3.05 5.59
N TYR A 135 -6.45 -3.31 6.01
CA TYR A 135 -5.35 -3.77 5.15
C TYR A 135 -5.00 -5.25 5.36
N GLY A 136 -5.91 -6.03 5.93
CA GLY A 136 -5.70 -7.46 6.19
C GLY A 136 -6.23 -8.40 5.11
N GLY A 137 -6.67 -7.87 3.97
CA GLY A 137 -7.38 -8.65 2.94
C GLY A 137 -8.89 -8.54 3.12
N GLY A 138 -9.58 -9.67 3.23
CA GLY A 138 -11.03 -9.73 3.38
C GLY A 138 -11.53 -9.24 4.76
N ASP A 139 -11.88 -10.20 5.62
CA ASP A 139 -12.48 -9.95 6.94
C ASP A 139 -11.48 -10.27 8.07
N ALA A 140 -10.27 -9.71 7.96
CA ALA A 140 -9.20 -9.89 8.93
C ALA A 140 -9.58 -9.33 10.32
N LYS A 141 -9.41 -10.17 11.35
CA LYS A 141 -9.71 -9.85 12.77
C LYS A 141 -8.47 -9.76 13.64
N SER A 142 -7.31 -10.01 13.06
CA SER A 142 -5.99 -9.88 13.68
C SER A 142 -5.23 -8.75 13.00
N SER A 143 -4.31 -8.15 13.74
CA SER A 143 -3.41 -7.11 13.23
C SER A 143 -2.74 -7.60 11.94
N PRO A 144 -2.92 -6.92 10.79
CA PRO A 144 -2.37 -7.38 9.52
C PRO A 144 -0.86 -7.16 9.41
N VAL A 145 -0.31 -6.22 10.16
CA VAL A 145 1.12 -5.91 10.16
C VAL A 145 1.68 -6.05 11.57
N ALA A 146 2.86 -6.64 11.67
CA ALA A 146 3.60 -6.76 12.92
C ALA A 146 4.06 -5.40 13.47
N GLY A 147 4.43 -5.38 14.76
CA GLY A 147 4.99 -4.19 15.38
C GLY A 147 6.38 -3.86 14.86
N PHE A 148 6.81 -2.62 15.10
CA PHE A 148 8.12 -2.14 14.66
C PHE A 148 9.26 -2.98 15.23
N ASP A 149 9.20 -3.34 16.52
CA ASP A 149 10.31 -4.00 17.19
C ASP A 149 10.48 -5.44 16.67
N GLU A 150 9.39 -6.13 16.35
CA GLU A 150 9.39 -7.44 15.72
C GLU A 150 9.88 -7.39 14.27
N ILE A 151 9.49 -6.38 13.48
CA ILE A 151 9.98 -6.20 12.10
C ILE A 151 11.50 -5.96 12.09
N MET A 152 11.99 -5.12 13.00
CA MET A 152 13.39 -4.71 13.03
C MET A 152 14.32 -5.79 13.57
N ASN A 153 13.93 -6.44 14.68
CA ASN A 153 14.80 -7.34 15.42
C ASN A 153 14.39 -8.82 15.31
N GLY A 154 13.23 -9.12 14.73
CA GLY A 154 12.73 -10.49 14.61
C GLY A 154 12.31 -11.09 15.94
N ASP A 155 12.38 -12.42 16.01
CA ASP A 155 12.16 -13.21 17.23
C ASP A 155 13.25 -14.29 17.40
N ASP A 156 13.12 -15.14 18.42
CA ASP A 156 14.11 -16.20 18.69
C ASP A 156 14.24 -17.23 17.55
N ALA A 157 13.27 -17.31 16.63
CA ALA A 157 13.20 -18.30 15.57
C ALA A 157 13.40 -17.71 14.16
N SER A 158 13.19 -16.40 13.99
CA SER A 158 13.05 -15.72 12.71
C SER A 158 13.86 -14.43 12.71
N MET A 159 14.61 -14.21 11.62
CA MET A 159 15.47 -13.04 11.44
C MET A 159 14.65 -11.77 11.24
N GLY A 160 15.01 -10.71 11.96
CA GLY A 160 14.53 -9.35 11.69
C GLY A 160 15.27 -8.68 10.56
N LEU A 161 14.80 -7.50 10.15
CA LEU A 161 15.43 -6.72 9.08
C LEU A 161 16.93 -6.47 9.32
N LYS A 162 17.34 -6.18 10.56
CA LYS A 162 18.75 -5.92 10.90
C LYS A 162 19.65 -7.13 10.68
N ASP A 163 19.18 -8.32 11.03
CA ASP A 163 19.95 -9.55 10.83
C ASP A 163 20.09 -9.87 9.34
N VAL A 164 19.03 -9.62 8.56
CA VAL A 164 19.04 -9.78 7.10
C VAL A 164 20.01 -8.79 6.46
N MET A 165 19.96 -7.50 6.84
CA MET A 165 20.92 -6.49 6.39
C MET A 165 22.36 -6.93 6.70
N GLN A 166 22.65 -7.35 7.93
CA GLN A 166 23.98 -7.81 8.30
C GLN A 166 24.47 -9.02 7.48
N ALA A 167 23.56 -9.96 7.15
CA ALA A 167 23.90 -11.11 6.31
C ALA A 167 24.30 -10.68 4.89
N PHE A 168 23.53 -9.77 4.27
CA PHE A 168 23.85 -9.21 2.96
C PHE A 168 25.13 -8.39 2.99
N GLU A 169 25.30 -7.50 3.97
CA GLU A 169 26.53 -6.73 4.13
C GLU A 169 27.77 -7.62 4.20
N THR A 170 27.74 -8.66 5.04
CA THR A 170 28.86 -9.60 5.19
C THR A 170 29.13 -10.35 3.89
N ALA A 171 28.08 -10.75 3.18
CA ALA A 171 28.20 -11.39 1.88
C ALA A 171 28.83 -10.46 0.83
N HIS A 172 28.43 -9.19 0.75
CA HIS A 172 28.99 -8.23 -0.21
C HIS A 172 30.42 -7.81 0.15
N LEU A 173 30.72 -7.54 1.42
CA LEU A 173 32.06 -7.13 1.88
C LEU A 173 33.11 -8.20 1.59
N GLY A 174 32.74 -9.48 1.77
CA GLY A 174 33.64 -10.61 1.58
C GLY A 174 34.74 -10.71 2.65
N PRO A 175 35.62 -11.72 2.54
CA PRO A 175 36.56 -12.07 3.62
C PRO A 175 37.64 -11.02 3.90
N ASN A 176 37.92 -10.13 2.95
CA ASN A 176 38.94 -9.09 3.06
C ASN A 176 38.36 -7.67 3.24
N GLY A 177 37.04 -7.51 3.31
CA GLY A 177 36.38 -6.20 3.47
C GLY A 177 36.55 -5.28 2.26
N GLN A 178 36.93 -5.80 1.09
CA GLN A 178 37.17 -5.02 -0.14
C GLN A 178 36.09 -5.24 -1.21
N GLY A 179 34.91 -5.73 -0.80
CA GLY A 179 33.79 -5.94 -1.70
C GLY A 179 34.00 -7.11 -2.65
N ARG A 180 34.61 -8.21 -2.16
CA ARG A 180 35.01 -9.39 -2.94
C ARG A 180 35.94 -9.13 -4.13
N LEU A 181 36.77 -8.10 -4.03
CA LEU A 181 37.86 -7.87 -4.95
C LEU A 181 39.19 -8.22 -4.28
N ASP A 182 40.14 -8.70 -5.06
CA ASP A 182 41.53 -8.88 -4.62
C ASP A 182 42.48 -8.14 -5.56
N THR A 183 43.60 -7.69 -5.02
CA THR A 183 44.62 -7.00 -5.79
C THR A 183 45.98 -7.68 -5.68
N ALA A 184 46.65 -7.80 -6.83
CA ALA A 184 47.95 -8.43 -6.94
C ALA A 184 48.94 -7.48 -7.63
N VAL A 185 50.11 -7.34 -7.03
CA VAL A 185 51.24 -6.58 -7.60
C VAL A 185 52.24 -7.56 -8.20
N THR A 186 52.61 -7.32 -9.46
CA THR A 186 53.71 -8.02 -10.12
C THR A 186 54.72 -6.99 -10.59
N ALA A 187 55.98 -7.11 -10.13
CA ALA A 187 57.06 -6.23 -10.55
C ALA A 187 58.15 -7.04 -11.27
N GLY A 188 58.59 -6.53 -12.42
CA GLY A 188 59.67 -7.07 -13.23
C GLY A 188 60.64 -5.98 -13.68
N ALA A 189 61.67 -6.36 -14.42
CA ALA A 189 62.64 -5.40 -14.94
C ALA A 189 61.95 -4.46 -15.96
N GLY A 190 61.90 -3.17 -15.66
CA GLY A 190 61.31 -2.12 -16.51
C GLY A 190 59.78 -2.14 -16.64
N THR A 191 59.07 -2.96 -15.87
CA THR A 191 57.60 -3.01 -15.90
C THR A 191 57.05 -3.45 -14.55
N ALA A 192 55.99 -2.81 -14.07
CA ALA A 192 55.24 -3.27 -12.90
C ALA A 192 53.74 -3.18 -13.18
N SER A 193 52.94 -4.12 -12.68
CA SER A 193 51.51 -4.14 -12.90
C SER A 193 50.75 -4.35 -11.59
N VAL A 194 49.66 -3.62 -11.43
CA VAL A 194 48.65 -3.84 -10.40
C VAL A 194 47.43 -4.46 -11.09
N THR A 195 47.04 -5.65 -10.65
CA THR A 195 45.88 -6.37 -11.18
C THR A 195 44.81 -6.43 -10.11
N LEU A 196 43.61 -5.98 -10.45
CA LEU A 196 42.39 -6.09 -9.68
C LEU A 196 41.57 -7.26 -10.25
N SER A 197 41.19 -8.21 -9.41
CA SER A 197 40.41 -9.39 -9.80
C SER A 197 39.21 -9.57 -8.90
N GLU A 198 38.08 -10.01 -9.48
CA GLU A 198 36.96 -10.50 -8.68
C GLU A 198 37.32 -11.85 -8.03
N LEU A 199 36.90 -12.08 -6.78
CA LEU A 199 37.13 -13.36 -6.09
C LEU A 199 36.29 -14.50 -6.69
N SER A 200 35.09 -14.20 -7.21
CA SER A 200 34.20 -15.17 -7.83
C SER A 200 33.26 -14.51 -8.83
N THR A 201 32.60 -15.32 -9.67
CA THR A 201 31.57 -14.88 -10.62
C THR A 201 30.17 -14.77 -9.99
N GLY A 202 30.04 -14.90 -8.66
CA GLY A 202 28.76 -14.85 -7.96
C GLY A 202 28.13 -13.45 -7.94
N ASP A 203 26.92 -13.31 -7.41
CA ASP A 203 26.15 -12.06 -7.50
C ASP A 203 26.57 -10.98 -6.47
N PHE A 204 27.48 -11.33 -5.54
CA PHE A 204 27.89 -10.48 -4.44
C PHE A 204 29.20 -9.71 -4.71
N GLY A 205 29.35 -8.59 -4.01
CA GLY A 205 30.49 -7.69 -4.09
C GLY A 205 30.45 -6.72 -5.28
N PHE A 206 31.57 -6.05 -5.53
CA PHE A 206 31.75 -5.19 -6.69
C PHE A 206 31.96 -6.01 -7.97
N LYS A 207 31.44 -5.51 -9.09
CA LYS A 207 31.73 -6.05 -10.42
C LYS A 207 32.62 -5.12 -11.22
N ILE A 208 33.69 -5.65 -11.80
CA ILE A 208 34.64 -4.85 -12.56
C ILE A 208 34.07 -4.62 -13.96
N SER A 209 33.77 -3.36 -14.29
CA SER A 209 33.20 -2.98 -15.59
C SER A 209 34.22 -2.36 -16.55
N GLY A 210 35.39 -1.95 -16.04
CA GLY A 210 36.48 -1.48 -16.89
C GLY A 210 37.62 -0.81 -16.13
N VAL A 211 38.66 -0.42 -16.87
CA VAL A 211 39.78 0.37 -16.38
C VAL A 211 40.28 1.31 -17.47
N SER A 212 40.69 2.53 -17.10
CA SER A 212 41.25 3.54 -18.01
C SER A 212 42.36 4.33 -17.33
N SER A 213 43.25 4.94 -18.11
CA SER A 213 44.32 5.80 -17.61
C SER A 213 44.41 7.11 -18.40
N THR A 214 44.96 8.15 -17.77
CA THR A 214 45.39 9.38 -18.45
C THR A 214 46.92 9.37 -18.53
N GLY A 215 47.47 9.43 -19.75
CA GLY A 215 48.92 9.41 -19.97
C GLY A 215 49.43 8.18 -20.74
N GLY A 216 50.73 8.20 -21.07
CA GLY A 216 51.39 7.15 -21.86
C GLY A 216 52.14 6.11 -21.03
N SER A 217 52.43 6.43 -19.77
CA SER A 217 53.25 5.60 -18.88
C SER A 217 52.47 4.40 -18.33
N ILE A 218 51.14 4.49 -18.31
CA ILE A 218 50.24 3.47 -17.77
C ILE A 218 49.37 2.90 -18.88
N THR A 219 49.54 1.62 -19.20
CA THR A 219 48.65 0.88 -20.09
C THR A 219 47.63 0.11 -19.27
N THR A 220 46.38 0.12 -19.70
CA THR A 220 45.27 -0.55 -19.01
C THR A 220 44.73 -1.70 -19.85
N ASN A 221 44.37 -2.80 -19.19
CA ASN A 221 43.77 -3.96 -19.83
C ASN A 221 42.59 -4.44 -19.00
N TYR A 222 41.44 -4.66 -19.64
CA TYR A 222 40.24 -5.20 -19.02
C TYR A 222 39.88 -6.53 -19.67
N THR A 223 39.65 -7.54 -18.84
CA THR A 223 39.16 -8.85 -19.26
C THR A 223 37.82 -9.08 -18.56
N ALA A 224 36.75 -9.16 -19.34
CA ALA A 224 35.41 -9.45 -18.82
C ALA A 224 35.33 -10.89 -18.27
N ALA A 225 34.40 -11.12 -17.35
CA ALA A 225 34.12 -12.46 -16.83
C ALA A 225 33.71 -13.41 -17.96
N ALA A 226 34.21 -14.65 -17.91
CA ALA A 226 33.95 -15.67 -18.92
C ALA A 226 33.79 -17.05 -18.28
N GLY A 227 32.56 -17.57 -18.26
CA GLY A 227 32.24 -18.83 -17.59
C GLY A 227 32.54 -18.72 -16.09
N ALA A 228 33.39 -19.61 -15.57
CA ALA A 228 33.85 -19.57 -14.18
C ALA A 228 35.07 -18.66 -13.94
N THR A 229 35.56 -17.97 -14.98
CA THR A 229 36.70 -17.05 -14.85
C THR A 229 36.20 -15.66 -14.47
N PRO A 230 36.58 -15.11 -13.30
CA PRO A 230 36.15 -13.79 -12.87
C PRO A 230 36.75 -12.67 -13.73
N ALA A 231 36.11 -11.50 -13.72
CA ALA A 231 36.63 -10.33 -14.44
C ALA A 231 37.93 -9.82 -13.81
N GLN A 232 38.79 -9.21 -14.62
CA GLN A 232 40.05 -8.64 -14.20
C GLN A 232 40.31 -7.29 -14.87
N ALA A 233 40.83 -6.33 -14.10
CA ALA A 233 41.34 -5.06 -14.59
C ALA A 233 42.82 -4.95 -14.21
N GLN A 234 43.67 -4.61 -15.16
CA GLN A 234 45.10 -4.47 -14.94
C GLN A 234 45.58 -3.09 -15.36
N ALA A 235 46.38 -2.46 -14.49
CA ALA A 235 47.15 -1.26 -14.79
C ALA A 235 48.63 -1.63 -14.83
N THR A 236 49.25 -1.51 -16.00
CA THR A 236 50.66 -1.80 -16.24
C THR A 236 51.45 -0.52 -16.41
N LEU A 237 52.40 -0.29 -15.51
CA LEU A 237 53.37 0.78 -15.54
C LEU A 237 54.54 0.35 -16.45
N ASN A 238 54.66 0.97 -17.62
CA ASN A 238 55.77 0.73 -18.57
C ASN A 238 56.98 1.64 -18.32
N GLY A 239 56.99 2.31 -17.17
CA GLY A 239 57.92 3.35 -16.76
C GLY A 239 57.32 4.12 -15.59
N GLN A 240 58.09 5.05 -15.02
CA GLN A 240 57.61 5.88 -13.92
C GLN A 240 56.49 6.81 -14.42
N PRO A 241 55.28 6.79 -13.85
CA PRO A 241 54.23 7.74 -14.19
C PRO A 241 54.65 9.18 -13.90
N VAL A 242 54.09 10.11 -14.67
CA VAL A 242 54.28 11.55 -14.46
C VAL A 242 53.27 12.02 -13.41
N ALA A 243 53.69 12.95 -12.54
CA ALA A 243 52.78 13.57 -11.57
C ALA A 243 51.53 14.14 -12.29
N GLY A 244 50.35 13.77 -11.79
CA GLY A 244 49.06 14.11 -12.39
C GLY A 244 48.49 13.08 -13.37
N GLU A 245 49.23 12.06 -13.79
CA GLU A 245 48.66 10.91 -14.50
C GLU A 245 47.69 10.15 -13.59
N THR A 246 46.55 9.73 -14.13
CA THR A 246 45.48 9.06 -13.37
C THR A 246 45.20 7.66 -13.88
N VAL A 247 44.72 6.80 -12.98
CA VAL A 247 44.14 5.49 -13.29
C VAL A 247 42.75 5.43 -12.68
N THR A 248 41.76 5.09 -13.48
CA THR A 248 40.36 4.98 -13.07
C THR A 248 39.89 3.54 -13.26
N PHE A 249 39.49 2.90 -12.17
CA PHE A 249 38.81 1.61 -12.17
C PHE A 249 37.30 1.84 -12.08
N LYS A 250 36.54 1.18 -12.94
CA LYS A 250 35.08 1.27 -12.98
C LYS A 250 34.47 0.02 -12.35
N LEU A 251 33.63 0.24 -11.36
CA LEU A 251 32.96 -0.80 -10.58
C LEU A 251 31.45 -0.63 -10.75
N ALA A 252 30.74 -1.73 -10.98
CA ALA A 252 29.29 -1.80 -10.91
C ALA A 252 28.87 -2.34 -9.54
N LEU A 253 27.77 -1.82 -9.05
CA LEU A 253 27.15 -2.20 -7.78
C LEU A 253 25.93 -3.11 -8.00
N PRO A 254 25.49 -3.85 -6.97
CA PRO A 254 24.35 -4.77 -7.06
C PRO A 254 23.02 -4.08 -7.44
N ASP A 255 22.87 -2.81 -7.07
CA ASP A 255 21.70 -1.97 -7.37
C ASP A 255 21.69 -1.42 -8.81
N GLY A 256 22.68 -1.77 -9.63
CA GLY A 256 22.85 -1.28 -11.00
C GLY A 256 23.54 0.08 -11.11
N SER A 257 23.85 0.74 -9.99
CA SER A 257 24.68 1.95 -9.97
C SER A 257 26.15 1.62 -10.25
N SER A 258 26.96 2.65 -10.49
CA SER A 258 28.40 2.49 -10.78
C SER A 258 29.24 3.45 -9.96
N ARG A 259 30.40 2.98 -9.50
CA ARG A 259 31.42 3.76 -8.81
C ARG A 259 32.70 3.79 -9.63
N GLU A 260 33.31 4.96 -9.75
CA GLU A 260 34.62 5.12 -10.36
C GLU A 260 35.67 5.40 -9.29
N VAL A 261 36.68 4.54 -9.18
CA VAL A 261 37.82 4.73 -8.29
C VAL A 261 38.95 5.35 -9.10
N THR A 262 39.16 6.65 -8.95
CA THR A 262 40.24 7.39 -9.64
C THR A 262 41.40 7.64 -8.69
N LEU A 263 42.59 7.20 -9.10
CA LEU A 263 43.84 7.36 -8.35
C LEU A 263 44.83 8.20 -9.17
N THR A 264 45.42 9.21 -8.54
CA THR A 264 46.33 10.18 -9.19
C THR A 264 47.77 10.00 -8.72
N ALA A 265 48.72 9.95 -9.65
CA ALA A 265 50.15 9.88 -9.35
C ALA A 265 50.65 11.22 -8.78
N THR A 266 51.40 11.19 -7.68
CA THR A 266 51.96 12.37 -7.04
C THR A 266 53.41 12.17 -6.61
N GLU A 267 54.19 13.25 -6.56
CA GLU A 267 55.54 13.24 -5.97
C GLU A 267 55.50 13.48 -4.45
N GLU A 268 54.43 14.09 -3.96
CA GLU A 268 54.22 14.40 -2.55
C GLU A 268 53.86 13.13 -1.77
N ALA A 269 54.55 12.89 -0.65
CA ALA A 269 54.17 11.85 0.29
C ALA A 269 52.86 12.23 1.00
N ASP A 270 51.99 11.25 1.23
CA ASP A 270 50.73 11.42 1.97
C ASP A 270 49.81 12.54 1.43
N ALA A 271 49.73 12.71 0.10
CA ALA A 271 48.93 13.75 -0.54
C ALA A 271 47.39 13.61 -0.38
N GLY A 272 46.94 12.73 0.50
CA GLY A 272 45.53 12.49 0.80
C GLY A 272 44.88 11.35 0.00
N PRO A 273 43.60 11.04 0.28
CA PRO A 273 42.88 9.96 -0.38
C PRO A 273 42.77 10.21 -1.90
N GLY A 274 42.79 9.12 -2.68
CA GLY A 274 42.73 9.20 -4.15
C GLY A 274 44.07 9.52 -4.83
N THR A 275 45.18 9.49 -4.08
CA THR A 275 46.53 9.69 -4.63
C THR A 275 47.45 8.52 -4.32
N PHE A 276 48.46 8.30 -5.15
CA PHE A 276 49.53 7.34 -4.89
C PHE A 276 50.90 7.94 -5.19
N GLN A 277 51.86 7.69 -4.30
CA GLN A 277 53.18 8.29 -4.40
C GLN A 277 54.05 7.57 -5.44
N ILE A 278 54.72 8.36 -6.27
CA ILE A 278 55.77 7.96 -7.20
C ILE A 278 57.01 7.53 -6.40
N GLY A 279 57.51 6.31 -6.64
CA GLY A 279 58.71 5.79 -5.99
C GLY A 279 59.94 6.66 -6.24
N THR A 280 60.77 6.83 -5.21
CA THR A 280 61.92 7.74 -5.20
C THR A 280 63.27 7.03 -5.14
N ASP A 281 63.28 5.69 -5.22
CA ASP A 281 64.51 4.90 -5.18
C ASP A 281 65.47 5.26 -6.33
N ALA A 282 66.77 5.15 -6.06
CA ALA A 282 67.81 5.40 -7.06
C ALA A 282 67.87 4.31 -8.13
N ASP A 283 67.48 3.06 -7.80
CA ASP A 283 67.31 2.00 -8.79
C ASP A 283 65.94 2.11 -9.48
N PRO A 284 65.88 2.33 -10.80
CA PRO A 284 64.62 2.49 -11.53
C PRO A 284 63.65 1.32 -11.38
N ASN A 285 64.14 0.09 -11.22
CA ASN A 285 63.27 -1.07 -11.04
C ASN A 285 62.64 -1.09 -9.64
N THR A 286 63.43 -0.73 -8.63
CA THR A 286 62.96 -0.62 -7.25
C THR A 286 61.99 0.54 -7.08
N ALA A 287 62.26 1.70 -7.71
CA ALA A 287 61.34 2.84 -7.73
C ALA A 287 60.00 2.49 -8.39
N LEU A 288 60.04 1.76 -9.51
CA LEU A 288 58.83 1.32 -10.20
C LEU A 288 58.02 0.31 -9.36
N ALA A 289 58.71 -0.62 -8.67
CA ALA A 289 58.08 -1.55 -7.75
C ALA A 289 57.44 -0.86 -6.54
N GLN A 290 58.11 0.14 -5.95
CA GLN A 290 57.55 1.00 -4.91
C GLN A 290 56.30 1.73 -5.39
N THR A 291 56.33 2.28 -6.60
CA THR A 291 55.17 2.95 -7.20
C THR A 291 53.98 2.01 -7.34
N ALA A 292 54.19 0.78 -7.83
CA ALA A 292 53.14 -0.21 -7.95
C ALA A 292 52.59 -0.65 -6.59
N ALA A 293 53.44 -0.77 -5.56
CA ALA A 293 53.00 -1.06 -4.20
C ALA A 293 52.19 0.09 -3.58
N ASN A 294 52.59 1.34 -3.82
CA ASN A 294 51.85 2.53 -3.38
C ASN A 294 50.49 2.62 -4.08
N LEU A 295 50.44 2.34 -5.39
CA LEU A 295 49.19 2.25 -6.16
C LEU A 295 48.27 1.16 -5.60
N ASP A 296 48.80 -0.03 -5.30
CA ASP A 296 48.04 -1.12 -4.68
C ASP A 296 47.50 -0.73 -3.30
N SER A 297 48.30 -0.10 -2.45
CA SER A 297 47.86 0.37 -1.14
C SER A 297 46.76 1.43 -1.24
N ALA A 298 46.90 2.39 -2.16
CA ALA A 298 45.88 3.41 -2.40
C ALA A 298 44.59 2.78 -2.95
N LEU A 299 44.71 1.80 -3.86
CA LEU A 299 43.57 1.06 -4.39
C LEU A 299 42.86 0.26 -3.29
N LYS A 300 43.58 -0.50 -2.46
CA LYS A 300 43.01 -1.23 -1.31
C LYS A 300 42.28 -0.30 -0.35
N GLY A 301 42.85 0.87 -0.04
CA GLY A 301 42.20 1.87 0.80
C GLY A 301 40.90 2.39 0.18
N ALA A 302 40.92 2.74 -1.11
CA ALA A 302 39.75 3.22 -1.83
C ALA A 302 38.65 2.15 -1.97
N LEU A 303 39.04 0.88 -2.17
CA LEU A 303 38.12 -0.26 -2.21
C LEU A 303 37.49 -0.54 -0.86
N THR A 304 38.28 -0.49 0.22
CA THR A 304 37.78 -0.70 1.59
C THR A 304 36.78 0.40 1.97
N ASN A 305 37.09 1.67 1.66
CA ASN A 305 36.15 2.78 1.89
C ASN A 305 34.89 2.63 1.01
N GLY A 306 35.04 2.34 -0.28
CA GLY A 306 33.89 2.11 -1.17
C GLY A 306 33.01 0.94 -0.72
N ALA A 307 33.62 -0.13 -0.19
CA ALA A 307 32.93 -1.29 0.33
C ALA A 307 32.11 -0.94 1.59
N ALA A 308 32.67 -0.12 2.48
CA ALA A 308 32.01 0.34 3.70
C ALA A 308 30.93 1.43 3.48
N THR A 309 30.87 2.02 2.28
CA THR A 309 29.96 3.13 1.95
C THR A 309 28.93 2.69 0.91
N ASP A 310 29.21 2.89 -0.37
CA ASP A 310 28.26 2.63 -1.46
C ASP A 310 27.83 1.16 -1.54
N LEU A 311 28.76 0.22 -1.36
CA LEU A 311 28.42 -1.21 -1.44
C LEU A 311 27.57 -1.65 -0.25
N LYS A 312 27.89 -1.16 0.96
CA LYS A 312 27.07 -1.39 2.16
C LYS A 312 25.66 -0.84 1.94
N ALA A 313 25.54 0.41 1.48
CA ALA A 313 24.25 1.02 1.19
C ALA A 313 23.44 0.26 0.11
N ALA A 314 24.10 -0.25 -0.94
CA ALA A 314 23.46 -1.09 -1.94
C ALA A 314 23.01 -2.45 -1.37
N ALA A 315 23.83 -3.07 -0.51
CA ALA A 315 23.53 -4.32 0.16
C ALA A 315 22.30 -4.19 1.10
N ASP A 316 22.20 -3.09 1.82
CA ASP A 316 21.07 -2.78 2.70
C ASP A 316 19.75 -2.63 1.95
N GLN A 317 19.80 -1.97 0.79
CA GLN A 317 18.63 -1.86 -0.09
C GLN A 317 18.21 -3.22 -0.65
N GLN A 318 19.17 -4.06 -1.04
CA GLN A 318 18.91 -5.43 -1.49
C GLN A 318 18.29 -6.28 -0.37
N ALA A 319 18.83 -6.20 0.85
CA ALA A 319 18.30 -6.88 2.03
C ALA A 319 16.86 -6.46 2.33
N GLY A 320 16.57 -5.15 2.30
CA GLY A 320 15.21 -4.64 2.46
C GLY A 320 14.26 -5.14 1.36
N ALA A 321 14.73 -5.23 0.12
CA ALA A 321 13.90 -5.70 -0.97
C ALA A 321 13.50 -7.19 -0.83
N GLU A 322 14.43 -8.02 -0.34
CA GLU A 322 14.16 -9.42 0.00
C GLU A 322 13.23 -9.55 1.22
N PHE A 323 13.43 -8.73 2.26
CA PHE A 323 12.61 -8.78 3.48
C PHE A 323 11.16 -8.35 3.25
N PHE A 324 10.93 -7.26 2.50
CA PHE A 324 9.59 -6.74 2.21
C PHE A 324 8.97 -7.33 0.94
N GLY A 325 9.71 -8.09 0.14
CA GLY A 325 9.23 -8.72 -1.10
C GLY A 325 8.99 -7.73 -2.25
N THR A 326 9.78 -6.66 -2.34
CA THR A 326 9.64 -5.61 -3.37
C THR A 326 10.51 -5.83 -4.61
N TYR A 327 11.20 -6.97 -4.69
CA TYR A 327 12.09 -7.32 -5.78
C TYR A 327 11.38 -7.49 -7.13
N GLU A 328 12.14 -7.41 -8.24
CA GLU A 328 11.58 -7.49 -9.59
C GLU A 328 10.96 -8.88 -9.86
N GLY A 329 9.73 -8.89 -10.42
CA GLY A 329 9.09 -10.11 -10.92
C GLY A 329 7.91 -10.65 -10.10
N ALA A 330 7.33 -9.88 -9.18
CA ALA A 330 6.07 -10.19 -8.51
C ALA A 330 6.03 -11.58 -7.86
N ARG A 331 7.12 -12.00 -7.24
CA ARG A 331 7.09 -13.19 -6.39
C ARG A 331 6.63 -12.78 -5.00
N ASP A 332 5.91 -13.69 -4.37
CA ASP A 332 5.39 -13.56 -3.01
C ASP A 332 6.55 -13.30 -2.01
N PRO A 333 6.40 -12.36 -1.05
CA PRO A 333 7.29 -12.23 0.12
C PRO A 333 7.61 -13.56 0.84
N ALA A 334 6.81 -14.62 0.61
CA ALA A 334 7.02 -15.99 1.10
C ALA A 334 8.31 -16.69 0.64
N ALA A 335 8.90 -16.26 -0.48
CA ALA A 335 10.09 -16.89 -1.05
C ALA A 335 11.30 -15.94 -1.04
N PRO A 336 11.70 -15.42 0.14
CA PRO A 336 12.86 -14.56 0.24
C PRO A 336 14.14 -15.37 0.04
N TYR A 337 15.20 -14.70 -0.38
CA TYR A 337 16.53 -15.30 -0.44
C TYR A 337 17.47 -14.71 0.59
N LEU A 338 18.37 -15.56 1.09
CA LEU A 338 19.53 -15.14 1.87
C LEU A 338 20.82 -15.49 1.14
N PRO A 339 21.92 -14.76 1.40
CA PRO A 339 23.24 -15.22 1.00
C PRO A 339 23.57 -16.57 1.67
N ASP A 340 24.20 -17.47 0.92
CA ASP A 340 24.80 -18.67 1.51
C ASP A 340 25.97 -18.31 2.45
N ALA A 341 26.43 -19.27 3.26
CA ALA A 341 27.53 -19.04 4.21
C ALA A 341 28.85 -18.61 3.54
N ALA A 342 29.02 -18.87 2.23
CA ALA A 342 30.17 -18.42 1.46
C ALA A 342 29.97 -17.02 0.87
N GLY A 343 28.73 -16.50 0.88
CA GLY A 343 28.26 -15.31 0.18
C GLY A 343 28.54 -15.36 -1.31
N GLU A 344 28.37 -16.52 -1.94
CA GLU A 344 28.56 -16.71 -3.39
C GLU A 344 27.25 -16.84 -4.14
N ASN A 345 26.21 -17.40 -3.50
CA ASN A 345 24.91 -17.63 -4.10
C ASN A 345 23.78 -17.22 -3.15
N LEU A 346 22.62 -16.94 -3.73
CA LEU A 346 21.36 -16.77 -3.02
C LEU A 346 20.72 -18.15 -2.77
N VAL A 347 20.32 -18.42 -1.53
CA VAL A 347 19.62 -19.63 -1.09
C VAL A 347 18.23 -19.28 -0.57
N ASP A 348 17.28 -20.19 -0.80
CA ASP A 348 15.91 -20.03 -0.33
C ASP A 348 15.87 -19.91 1.21
N ALA A 349 15.24 -18.83 1.69
CA ALA A 349 15.11 -18.47 3.08
C ALA A 349 13.64 -18.48 3.54
N SER A 350 12.75 -19.16 2.80
CA SER A 350 11.36 -19.39 3.22
C SER A 350 11.26 -19.87 4.68
N GLY A 351 10.53 -19.11 5.50
CA GLY A 351 10.33 -19.40 6.92
C GLY A 351 11.49 -19.05 7.84
N GLN A 352 12.55 -18.39 7.34
CA GLN A 352 13.62 -17.85 8.17
C GLN A 352 13.42 -16.37 8.51
N PHE A 353 12.71 -15.62 7.66
CA PHE A 353 12.40 -14.21 7.91
C PHE A 353 11.20 -14.07 8.82
N TYR A 354 11.23 -13.05 9.67
CA TYR A 354 10.06 -12.66 10.42
C TYR A 354 8.96 -12.17 9.46
N GLU A 355 7.79 -12.81 9.52
CA GLU A 355 6.66 -12.48 8.64
C GLU A 355 6.01 -11.17 9.09
N TRP A 356 6.42 -10.07 8.43
CA TRP A 356 5.93 -8.72 8.73
C TRP A 356 4.45 -8.53 8.41
N TYR A 357 3.94 -9.21 7.38
CA TYR A 357 2.53 -9.20 6.98
C TYR A 357 1.82 -10.48 7.43
N GLN A 358 0.90 -10.36 8.38
CA GLN A 358 0.15 -11.45 9.01
C GLN A 358 -1.31 -11.54 8.52
N GLY A 359 -1.67 -10.76 7.51
CA GLY A 359 -3.01 -10.77 6.91
C GLY A 359 -3.24 -11.92 5.93
N GLU A 360 -4.43 -11.93 5.31
CA GLU A 360 -4.76 -12.92 4.29
C GLU A 360 -3.96 -12.66 3.01
N ARG A 361 -3.42 -13.73 2.42
CA ARG A 361 -2.66 -13.64 1.18
C ARG A 361 -3.58 -13.89 -0.02
N PRO A 362 -3.74 -12.92 -0.92
CA PRO A 362 -4.65 -13.05 -2.03
C PRO A 362 -4.15 -14.05 -3.06
N SER A 363 -5.07 -14.88 -3.54
CA SER A 363 -4.76 -15.93 -4.54
C SER A 363 -4.61 -15.39 -5.96
N ALA A 364 -5.09 -14.16 -6.25
CA ALA A 364 -4.90 -13.46 -7.53
C ALA A 364 -5.42 -12.01 -7.56
N ASP A 365 -6.46 -11.69 -6.78
CA ASP A 365 -7.15 -10.39 -6.81
C ASP A 365 -7.41 -9.88 -5.39
N THR A 366 -6.58 -8.93 -4.95
CA THR A 366 -6.69 -8.28 -3.65
C THR A 366 -8.00 -7.51 -3.48
N ARG A 367 -8.48 -6.84 -4.54
CA ARG A 367 -9.70 -6.01 -4.46
C ARG A 367 -10.93 -6.88 -4.24
N GLY A 368 -10.99 -8.03 -4.90
CA GLY A 368 -12.10 -8.98 -4.84
C GLY A 368 -12.29 -9.66 -3.48
N GLU A 369 -11.30 -9.61 -2.58
CA GLU A 369 -11.39 -10.27 -1.26
C GLU A 369 -12.44 -9.65 -0.35
N LYS A 370 -12.69 -8.35 -0.51
CA LYS A 370 -13.72 -7.63 0.25
C LYS A 370 -14.67 -6.94 -0.71
N PHE A 371 -15.97 -7.15 -0.51
CA PHE A 371 -16.97 -6.56 -1.38
C PHE A 371 -18.27 -6.22 -0.67
N ALA A 372 -18.97 -5.24 -1.23
CA ALA A 372 -20.32 -4.85 -0.82
C ALA A 372 -21.30 -5.01 -1.97
N LEU A 373 -22.46 -5.60 -1.68
CA LEU A 373 -23.58 -5.68 -2.61
C LEU A 373 -24.49 -4.48 -2.37
N ILE A 374 -24.42 -3.51 -3.26
CA ILE A 374 -25.12 -2.22 -3.13
C ILE A 374 -26.30 -2.09 -4.10
N ASP A 375 -26.50 -3.06 -5.00
CA ASP A 375 -27.72 -3.22 -5.79
C ASP A 375 -27.82 -4.68 -6.27
N ASN A 376 -28.93 -5.05 -6.91
CA ASN A 376 -29.19 -6.39 -7.44
C ASN A 376 -28.18 -6.88 -8.50
N GLN A 377 -27.36 -5.97 -9.04
CA GLN A 377 -26.38 -6.24 -10.10
C GLN A 377 -25.08 -5.46 -9.90
N LEU A 378 -24.89 -4.82 -8.75
CA LEU A 378 -23.71 -4.01 -8.49
C LEU A 378 -23.00 -4.49 -7.23
N LYS A 379 -21.85 -5.10 -7.46
CA LYS A 379 -20.87 -5.49 -6.45
C LYS A 379 -19.73 -4.48 -6.51
N VAL A 380 -19.39 -3.86 -5.39
CA VAL A 380 -18.20 -3.00 -5.27
C VAL A 380 -17.15 -3.76 -4.50
N GLU A 381 -15.99 -3.92 -5.11
CA GLU A 381 -14.81 -4.61 -4.57
C GLU A 381 -13.84 -3.55 -4.01
N TYR A 382 -13.35 -3.76 -2.80
CA TYR A 382 -12.52 -2.79 -2.08
C TYR A 382 -11.58 -3.44 -1.05
N GLY A 383 -11.19 -4.70 -1.27
CA GLY A 383 -10.16 -5.36 -0.46
C GLY A 383 -8.80 -4.69 -0.63
N ALA A 384 -8.03 -4.63 0.46
CA ALA A 384 -6.68 -4.10 0.47
C ALA A 384 -5.79 -4.96 1.37
N THR A 385 -4.55 -5.17 0.96
CA THR A 385 -3.57 -5.94 1.73
C THR A 385 -2.32 -5.09 1.97
N ALA A 386 -1.78 -5.10 3.19
CA ALA A 386 -0.61 -4.28 3.50
C ALA A 386 0.65 -4.73 2.74
N ASN A 387 0.69 -5.95 2.19
CA ASN A 387 1.75 -6.44 1.32
C ASN A 387 1.63 -6.00 -0.16
N GLU A 388 0.66 -5.15 -0.51
CA GLU A 388 0.64 -4.52 -1.82
C GLU A 388 1.94 -3.73 -2.03
N ARG A 389 2.49 -3.81 -3.26
CA ARG A 389 3.82 -3.27 -3.59
C ARG A 389 4.01 -1.81 -3.15
N GLY A 390 2.99 -0.96 -3.32
CA GLY A 390 3.07 0.45 -2.94
C GLY A 390 3.32 0.68 -1.45
N PHE A 391 2.72 -0.14 -0.58
CA PHE A 391 2.97 -0.07 0.86
C PHE A 391 4.31 -0.73 1.23
N ALA A 392 4.64 -1.86 0.60
CA ALA A 392 5.88 -2.57 0.85
C ALA A 392 7.12 -1.71 0.49
N GLU A 393 7.09 -0.97 -0.63
CA GLU A 393 8.17 -0.03 -1.01
C GLU A 393 8.31 1.12 -0.02
N LEU A 394 7.18 1.67 0.44
CA LEU A 394 7.16 2.73 1.47
C LEU A 394 7.79 2.24 2.78
N LEU A 395 7.34 1.08 3.26
CA LEU A 395 7.86 0.44 4.47
C LEU A 395 9.34 0.11 4.32
N GLN A 396 9.76 -0.48 3.20
CA GLN A 396 11.16 -0.81 2.92
C GLN A 396 12.06 0.43 3.04
N GLY A 397 11.73 1.51 2.32
CA GLY A 397 12.59 2.70 2.29
C GLY A 397 12.79 3.31 3.67
N MET A 398 11.71 3.44 4.45
CA MET A 398 11.78 3.95 5.82
C MET A 398 12.48 2.96 6.77
N ALA A 399 12.21 1.67 6.62
CA ALA A 399 12.70 0.64 7.54
C ALA A 399 14.20 0.38 7.39
N VAL A 400 14.70 0.27 6.15
CA VAL A 400 16.13 0.11 5.88
C VAL A 400 16.91 1.28 6.45
N PHE A 401 16.43 2.51 6.25
CA PHE A 401 17.09 3.70 6.76
C PHE A 401 17.06 3.78 8.30
N ALA A 402 15.94 3.42 8.92
CA ALA A 402 15.81 3.37 10.38
C ALA A 402 16.62 2.24 11.02
N ALA A 403 16.85 1.13 10.29
CA ALA A 403 17.60 -0.02 10.76
C ALA A 403 19.12 0.12 10.58
N ALA A 404 19.55 1.00 9.66
CA ALA A 404 20.95 1.23 9.34
C ALA A 404 21.80 1.63 10.56
N ASP A 405 23.03 1.14 10.60
CA ASP A 405 24.00 1.50 11.63
C ASP A 405 24.92 2.62 11.10
N PHE A 406 24.67 3.84 11.54
CA PHE A 406 25.48 5.02 11.21
C PHE A 406 26.50 5.36 12.30
N GLU A 407 26.70 4.49 13.30
CA GLU A 407 27.75 4.72 14.29
C GLU A 407 29.14 4.67 13.65
N THR A 408 30.08 5.39 14.27
CA THR A 408 31.43 5.51 13.72
C THR A 408 32.20 4.21 13.95
N GLY A 409 32.45 3.51 12.83
CA GLY A 409 33.17 2.23 12.84
C GLY A 409 34.68 2.38 13.06
N SER A 410 35.43 1.34 12.72
CA SER A 410 36.91 1.35 12.75
C SER A 410 37.52 1.27 11.35
N VAL A 411 36.73 1.52 10.30
CA VAL A 411 37.13 1.31 8.91
C VAL A 411 37.59 2.61 8.27
N GLY A 412 38.71 2.55 7.54
CA GLY A 412 39.26 3.70 6.82
C GLY A 412 40.20 4.58 7.66
N ALA A 413 40.76 5.60 7.02
CA ALA A 413 41.68 6.55 7.66
C ALA A 413 40.95 7.60 8.52
N ASP A 414 39.67 7.86 8.21
CA ASP A 414 38.78 8.76 8.92
C ASP A 414 37.40 8.07 9.09
N PRO A 415 37.18 7.35 10.20
CA PRO A 415 35.96 6.57 10.40
C PRO A 415 34.68 7.41 10.48
N ASP A 416 34.78 8.67 10.93
CA ASP A 416 33.64 9.58 11.03
C ASP A 416 33.20 10.03 9.63
N ALA A 417 34.16 10.32 8.74
CA ALA A 417 33.87 10.61 7.34
C ALA A 417 33.26 9.41 6.61
N VAL A 418 33.74 8.19 6.88
CA VAL A 418 33.17 6.96 6.28
C VAL A 418 31.72 6.74 6.72
N ALA A 419 31.40 6.97 7.99
CA ALA A 419 30.02 6.87 8.48
C ALA A 419 29.11 7.92 7.81
N GLY A 420 29.60 9.16 7.65
CA GLY A 420 28.90 10.21 6.92
C GLY A 420 28.69 9.88 5.45
N ASP A 421 29.70 9.35 4.76
CA ASP A 421 29.60 8.93 3.35
C ASP A 421 28.62 7.77 3.17
N TYR A 422 28.60 6.79 4.09
CA TYR A 422 27.61 5.71 4.10
C TYR A 422 26.20 6.25 4.31
N TYR A 423 26.02 7.18 5.27
CA TYR A 423 24.76 7.87 5.48
C TYR A 423 24.28 8.57 4.19
N SER A 424 25.14 9.37 3.55
CA SER A 424 24.81 10.06 2.30
C SER A 424 24.45 9.08 1.18
N ALA A 425 25.20 7.98 1.06
CA ALA A 425 24.99 6.95 0.05
C ALA A 425 23.66 6.20 0.25
N LEU A 426 23.27 5.92 1.50
CA LEU A 426 22.00 5.26 1.82
C LEU A 426 20.83 6.24 1.70
N ALA A 427 20.97 7.46 2.23
CA ALA A 427 19.97 8.52 2.12
C ALA A 427 19.62 8.81 0.65
N GLY A 428 20.62 8.93 -0.22
CA GLY A 428 20.39 9.16 -1.65
C GLY A 428 19.65 8.01 -2.34
N ARG A 429 19.90 6.76 -1.93
CA ARG A 429 19.18 5.58 -2.43
C ARG A 429 17.74 5.51 -1.92
N THR A 430 17.54 5.77 -0.62
CA THR A 430 16.20 5.83 -0.03
C THR A 430 15.38 6.96 -0.65
N ASP A 431 15.97 8.13 -0.85
CA ASP A 431 15.33 9.23 -1.58
C ASP A 431 14.97 8.82 -3.01
N GLN A 432 15.87 8.18 -3.75
CA GLN A 432 15.56 7.69 -5.09
C GLN A 432 14.43 6.64 -5.11
N SER A 433 14.34 5.79 -4.08
CA SER A 433 13.30 4.77 -3.97
C SER A 433 11.94 5.35 -3.57
N LEU A 434 11.92 6.34 -2.68
CA LEU A 434 10.69 6.94 -2.18
C LEU A 434 10.20 8.09 -3.06
N SER A 435 11.11 8.79 -3.75
CA SER A 435 10.76 9.89 -4.64
C SER A 435 10.03 9.37 -5.87
N VAL A 436 8.98 10.09 -6.24
CA VAL A 436 8.20 9.80 -7.44
C VAL A 436 8.49 10.93 -8.43
N PRO A 437 8.98 10.65 -9.64
CA PRO A 437 9.14 11.68 -10.65
C PRO A 437 7.80 12.40 -10.90
N ASP A 438 7.83 13.71 -11.16
CA ASP A 438 6.65 14.60 -11.32
C ASP A 438 5.54 14.08 -12.26
N ASN A 439 5.82 13.09 -13.10
CA ASN A 439 4.90 12.49 -14.07
C ASN A 439 4.38 11.10 -13.69
N ARG A 440 4.66 10.60 -12.49
CA ARG A 440 4.22 9.28 -12.00
C ARG A 440 3.43 9.41 -10.70
N GLN A 441 2.57 8.44 -10.43
CA GLN A 441 1.85 8.30 -9.16
C GLN A 441 2.64 7.34 -8.25
N SER A 442 2.65 7.59 -6.95
CA SER A 442 3.17 6.61 -5.99
C SER A 442 2.30 5.35 -5.99
N GLY A 443 2.84 4.23 -5.50
CA GLY A 443 2.03 3.02 -5.33
C GLY A 443 0.84 3.25 -4.39
N VAL A 444 1.06 3.99 -3.29
CA VAL A 444 0.01 4.39 -2.34
C VAL A 444 -1.07 5.23 -3.03
N GLN A 445 -0.68 6.23 -3.82
CA GLN A 445 -1.62 7.08 -4.55
C GLN A 445 -2.41 6.29 -5.61
N SER A 446 -1.79 5.30 -6.25
CA SER A 446 -2.47 4.42 -7.20
C SER A 446 -3.60 3.64 -6.52
N ILE A 447 -3.35 3.10 -5.33
CA ILE A 447 -4.37 2.42 -4.50
C ILE A 447 -5.44 3.41 -4.05
N ALA A 448 -5.07 4.62 -3.63
CA ALA A 448 -6.01 5.67 -3.22
C ALA A 448 -6.99 6.06 -4.34
N VAL A 449 -6.53 6.11 -5.59
CA VAL A 449 -7.40 6.37 -6.75
C VAL A 449 -8.41 5.23 -6.92
N GLU A 450 -8.00 3.98 -6.80
CA GLU A 450 -8.89 2.82 -6.89
C GLU A 450 -9.96 2.85 -5.77
N MET A 451 -9.56 3.11 -4.53
CA MET A 451 -10.47 3.24 -3.38
C MET A 451 -11.43 4.43 -3.55
N SER A 452 -10.95 5.55 -4.07
CA SER A 452 -11.79 6.72 -4.39
C SER A 452 -12.86 6.42 -5.44
N ILE A 453 -12.53 5.62 -6.45
CA ILE A 453 -13.50 5.18 -7.48
C ILE A 453 -14.55 4.26 -6.86
N ALA A 454 -14.14 3.30 -6.02
CA ALA A 454 -15.05 2.43 -5.28
C ALA A 454 -15.99 3.26 -4.37
N TYR A 455 -15.43 4.20 -3.60
CA TYR A 455 -16.18 5.12 -2.75
C TYR A 455 -17.22 5.89 -3.54
N LYS A 456 -16.81 6.51 -4.66
CA LYS A 456 -17.73 7.29 -5.48
C LYS A 456 -18.85 6.45 -6.10
N THR A 457 -18.56 5.19 -6.42
CA THR A 457 -19.54 4.24 -6.93
C THR A 457 -20.59 3.88 -5.87
N VAL A 458 -20.15 3.65 -4.62
CA VAL A 458 -21.06 3.41 -3.49
C VAL A 458 -21.93 4.65 -3.23
N GLU A 459 -21.32 5.83 -3.13
CA GLU A 459 -22.01 7.10 -2.88
C GLU A 459 -23.10 7.37 -3.94
N THR A 460 -22.73 7.33 -5.22
CA THR A 460 -23.67 7.60 -6.34
C THR A 460 -24.80 6.57 -6.38
N THR A 461 -24.53 5.32 -6.02
CA THR A 461 -25.57 4.28 -5.97
C THR A 461 -26.49 4.47 -4.77
N SER A 462 -25.95 4.87 -3.62
CA SER A 462 -26.73 5.19 -2.43
C SER A 462 -27.73 6.32 -2.71
N ASP A 463 -27.28 7.41 -3.35
CA ASP A 463 -28.13 8.52 -3.79
C ASP A 463 -29.29 8.05 -4.69
N ARG A 464 -28.99 7.14 -5.62
CA ARG A 464 -30.00 6.55 -6.51
C ARG A 464 -31.00 5.68 -5.74
N LEU A 465 -30.52 4.89 -4.79
CA LEU A 465 -31.37 4.06 -3.94
C LEU A 465 -32.28 4.91 -3.06
N ASP A 466 -31.80 6.03 -2.51
CA ASP A 466 -32.61 6.98 -1.76
C ASP A 466 -33.75 7.57 -2.60
N GLN A 467 -33.46 8.00 -3.83
CA GLN A 467 -34.49 8.49 -4.75
C GLN A 467 -35.52 7.40 -5.09
N LYS A 468 -35.07 6.16 -5.29
CA LYS A 468 -35.93 5.01 -5.56
C LYS A 468 -36.79 4.66 -4.34
N LYS A 469 -36.22 4.72 -3.14
CA LYS A 469 -36.91 4.52 -1.86
C LYS A 469 -38.03 5.54 -1.68
N LEU A 470 -37.73 6.84 -1.83
CA LEU A 470 -38.73 7.90 -1.75
C LEU A 470 -39.88 7.70 -2.76
N THR A 471 -39.55 7.28 -3.98
CA THR A 471 -40.55 6.98 -5.01
C THR A 471 -41.48 5.83 -4.58
N TYR A 472 -40.91 4.74 -4.06
CA TYR A 472 -41.69 3.58 -3.60
C TYR A 472 -42.48 3.87 -2.33
N GLU A 473 -41.94 4.65 -1.40
CA GLU A 473 -42.66 5.13 -0.21
C GLU A 473 -43.87 5.99 -0.60
N ASN A 474 -43.71 6.89 -1.57
CA ASN A 474 -44.83 7.68 -2.09
C ASN A 474 -45.89 6.80 -2.77
N MET A 475 -45.49 5.84 -3.62
CA MET A 475 -46.44 4.90 -4.24
C MET A 475 -47.18 4.03 -3.23
N VAL A 476 -46.49 3.56 -2.18
CA VAL A 476 -47.12 2.85 -1.06
C VAL A 476 -48.08 3.79 -0.32
N GLY A 477 -47.69 5.05 -0.12
CA GLY A 477 -48.53 6.10 0.44
C GLY A 477 -49.82 6.31 -0.37
N ASP A 478 -49.71 6.42 -1.69
CA ASP A 478 -50.86 6.62 -2.59
C ASP A 478 -51.82 5.41 -2.60
N ILE A 479 -51.29 4.19 -2.43
CA ILE A 479 -52.09 2.96 -2.35
C ILE A 479 -52.75 2.79 -0.97
N GLU A 480 -52.01 3.09 0.10
CA GLU A 480 -52.43 2.75 1.46
C GLU A 480 -53.11 3.89 2.20
N ASN A 481 -52.82 5.14 1.88
CA ASN A 481 -53.37 6.31 2.58
C ASN A 481 -54.65 6.80 1.91
N VAL A 482 -55.52 7.43 2.71
CA VAL A 482 -56.67 8.16 2.18
C VAL A 482 -56.46 9.67 2.25
N ASP A 483 -56.99 10.38 1.27
CA ASP A 483 -57.23 11.82 1.34
C ASP A 483 -58.34 12.08 2.37
N LYS A 484 -57.98 12.65 3.52
CA LYS A 484 -58.89 12.82 4.65
C LYS A 484 -59.97 13.85 4.35
N GLU A 485 -59.65 14.87 3.58
CA GLU A 485 -60.56 15.93 3.15
C GLU A 485 -61.64 15.37 2.22
N LYS A 486 -61.25 14.53 1.26
CA LYS A 486 -62.18 13.81 0.40
C LYS A 486 -63.04 12.82 1.20
N VAL A 487 -62.44 12.02 2.07
CA VAL A 487 -63.19 11.06 2.90
C VAL A 487 -64.17 11.76 3.85
N ALA A 488 -63.79 12.89 4.45
CA ALA A 488 -64.68 13.67 5.31
C ALA A 488 -65.88 14.23 4.53
N THR A 489 -65.66 14.68 3.29
CA THR A 489 -66.72 15.15 2.40
C THR A 489 -67.69 14.02 2.03
N GLU A 490 -67.15 12.85 1.65
CA GLU A 490 -67.95 11.65 1.36
C GLU A 490 -68.74 11.19 2.60
N LEU A 491 -68.13 11.24 3.79
CA LEU A 491 -68.77 10.88 5.06
C LEU A 491 -69.94 11.80 5.38
N LEU A 492 -69.80 13.12 5.18
CA LEU A 492 -70.87 14.09 5.36
C LEU A 492 -72.03 13.84 4.39
N GLN A 493 -71.73 13.47 3.14
CA GLN A 493 -72.74 13.13 2.15
C GLN A 493 -73.49 11.84 2.53
N ILE A 494 -72.78 10.81 3.02
CA ILE A 494 -73.40 9.58 3.53
C ILE A 494 -74.28 9.86 4.75
N GLN A 495 -73.81 10.69 5.69
CA GLN A 495 -74.60 11.11 6.85
C GLN A 495 -75.90 11.80 6.42
N THR A 496 -75.81 12.77 5.51
CA THR A 496 -76.98 13.49 4.97
C THR A 496 -77.96 12.52 4.28
N ASN A 497 -77.45 11.56 3.51
CA ASN A 497 -78.26 10.55 2.84
C ASN A 497 -78.92 9.58 3.83
N LEU A 498 -78.22 9.18 4.90
CA LEU A 498 -78.75 8.34 5.97
C LEU A 498 -79.87 9.07 6.72
N GLU A 499 -79.65 10.31 7.16
CA GLU A 499 -80.65 11.15 7.82
C GLU A 499 -81.91 11.31 6.97
N THR A 500 -81.72 11.56 5.66
CA THR A 500 -82.81 11.64 4.68
C THR A 500 -83.55 10.30 4.54
N SER A 501 -82.82 9.18 4.46
CA SER A 501 -83.40 7.84 4.31
C SER A 501 -84.16 7.40 5.57
N TYR A 502 -83.67 7.74 6.77
CA TYR A 502 -84.37 7.54 8.04
C TYR A 502 -85.65 8.39 8.10
N ALA A 503 -85.60 9.66 7.70
CA ALA A 503 -86.77 10.53 7.67
C ALA A 503 -87.85 10.04 6.68
N VAL A 504 -87.45 9.57 5.50
CA VAL A 504 -88.34 8.99 4.49
C VAL A 504 -88.94 7.66 4.98
N THR A 505 -88.12 6.78 5.57
CA THR A 505 -88.59 5.49 6.13
C THR A 505 -89.57 5.72 7.28
N THR A 506 -89.31 6.69 8.15
CA THR A 506 -90.23 7.08 9.24
C THR A 506 -91.54 7.63 8.69
N ARG A 507 -91.50 8.46 7.64
CA ARG A 507 -92.69 8.95 6.94
C ARG A 507 -93.48 7.82 6.27
N LEU A 508 -92.82 6.88 5.59
CA LEU A 508 -93.45 5.71 4.97
C LEU A 508 -94.06 4.75 6.00
N LEU A 509 -93.38 4.49 7.13
CA LEU A 509 -93.92 3.68 8.23
C LEU A 509 -95.12 4.37 8.90
N SER A 510 -95.09 5.69 9.04
CA SER A 510 -96.23 6.49 9.56
C SER A 510 -97.44 6.54 8.61
N LEU A 511 -97.25 6.20 7.33
CA LEU A 511 -98.32 6.02 6.33
C LEU A 511 -98.84 4.58 6.26
N SER A 512 -98.25 3.63 7.01
CA SER A 512 -98.69 2.23 7.03
C SER A 512 -99.81 2.00 8.04
N LEU A 513 -100.99 1.70 7.49
CA LEU A 513 -102.23 1.11 8.02
C LEU A 513 -102.83 1.53 9.38
N SER A 514 -102.11 2.10 10.35
CA SER A 514 -102.71 2.52 11.63
C SER A 514 -103.35 3.91 11.60
N ASN A 515 -103.17 4.67 10.51
CA ASN A 515 -103.83 5.97 10.30
C ASN A 515 -105.05 5.86 9.35
N PHE A 516 -105.41 4.66 8.88
CA PHE A 516 -106.57 4.42 7.99
C PHE A 516 -107.58 3.40 8.53
N ILE A 517 -107.45 3.02 9.81
CA ILE A 517 -108.52 2.41 10.61
C ILE A 517 -108.66 3.31 11.84
#